data_AF-A0A1H8UH90-F1
#
_entry.id   AF-A0A1H8UH90-F1
#
_cell.length_a   1.000
_cell.length_b   1.000
_cell.length_c   1.000
_cell.angle_alpha   90.00
_cell.angle_beta   90.00
_cell.angle_gamma   90.00
#
_symmetry.space_group_name_H-M   'P 1'
#
loop_
_entity.id
_entity.type
_entity.pdbx_description
1 polymer ?
#
loop_
_entity_poly.entity_id
_entity_poly.type
_entity_poly.pdbx_seq_one_letter_code
_entity_poly.pdbx_strand_id
1 'polypeptide(L)'
;MASSQRKFIAGLGIAVAGGASAQTVLAQEDVSLTITSVNSEEEYVVIKNEGSSTVDLSGYIMEFEYKPNVSQDKTFPSGTTIETGQSIVVASGAVDVANADVTFDYDDYEVINNESDQVAVLTPGGNVVASARYRLKPQKRLRLRTRLRLRTKLKPQSRRRRSKKTTVSELGFF
;
A
#
# COMPACT_ATOMS: atom_id res chain seq x y z
N MET A 1 -4.02 27.01 -49.06
CA MET A 1 -4.29 27.29 -47.63
C MET A 1 -3.91 26.06 -46.82
N ALA A 2 -2.94 26.16 -45.93
CA ALA A 2 -2.85 25.43 -44.66
C ALA A 2 -1.55 25.81 -43.97
N SER A 3 -1.69 26.65 -42.95
CA SER A 3 -0.70 26.95 -41.94
C SER A 3 -0.73 25.86 -40.86
N SER A 4 0.42 25.48 -40.30
CA SER A 4 0.51 25.29 -38.86
C SER A 4 1.96 25.38 -38.38
N GLN A 5 2.27 26.48 -37.70
CA GLN A 5 3.57 26.77 -37.10
C GLN A 5 3.68 26.05 -35.75
N ARG A 6 4.71 25.23 -35.55
CA ARG A 6 5.15 24.83 -34.20
C ARG A 6 6.31 25.73 -33.79
N LYS A 7 6.02 26.67 -32.87
CA LYS A 7 7.00 27.51 -32.21
C LYS A 7 7.75 26.66 -31.19
N PHE A 8 9.01 26.34 -31.48
CA PHE A 8 9.98 25.96 -30.46
C PHE A 8 10.78 27.21 -30.13
N ILE A 9 10.57 27.76 -28.92
CA ILE A 9 11.43 28.83 -28.40
C ILE A 9 12.69 28.17 -27.84
N ALA A 10 13.81 28.63 -28.39
CA ALA A 10 15.17 28.29 -28.06
C ALA A 10 15.57 28.73 -26.65
N GLY A 11 16.52 28.02 -26.07
CA GLY A 11 17.32 28.49 -24.95
C GLY A 11 18.69 27.82 -24.95
N LEU A 12 19.68 28.54 -25.52
CA LEU A 12 21.14 28.55 -25.21
C LEU A 12 21.84 27.18 -25.08
N GLY A 13 22.83 26.78 -25.87
CA GLY A 13 23.64 27.44 -26.88
C GLY A 13 25.00 26.72 -26.91
N ILE A 14 25.40 26.14 -28.04
CA ILE A 14 26.79 25.78 -28.33
C ILE A 14 27.00 26.00 -29.84
N ALA A 15 27.86 26.95 -30.20
CA ALA A 15 28.36 27.05 -31.56
C ALA A 15 29.40 25.94 -31.78
N VAL A 16 29.12 24.98 -32.67
CA VAL A 16 30.13 24.09 -33.23
C VAL A 16 30.30 24.43 -34.69
N ALA A 17 31.43 25.05 -35.02
CA ALA A 17 31.90 25.12 -36.39
C ALA A 17 32.55 23.77 -36.73
N GLY A 18 31.91 23.01 -37.62
CA GLY A 18 32.53 21.93 -38.37
C GLY A 18 32.42 20.53 -37.76
N GLY A 19 32.03 19.56 -38.60
CA GLY A 19 32.12 18.13 -38.34
C GLY A 19 30.79 17.49 -37.99
N ALA A 20 30.34 16.55 -38.82
CA ALA A 20 29.09 15.82 -38.67
C ALA A 20 28.93 15.20 -37.27
N SER A 21 28.16 15.84 -36.40
CA SER A 21 27.72 15.23 -35.15
C SER A 21 26.53 14.34 -35.47
N ALA A 22 26.75 13.02 -35.51
CA ALA A 22 25.68 12.07 -35.29
C ALA A 22 25.03 12.44 -33.94
N GLN A 23 23.83 13.03 -33.99
CA GLN A 23 23.03 13.20 -32.78
C GLN A 23 22.53 11.82 -32.40
N THR A 24 23.33 11.08 -31.63
CA THR A 24 22.79 9.96 -30.89
C THR A 24 21.77 10.56 -29.94
N VAL A 25 20.49 10.39 -30.26
CA VAL A 25 19.40 10.57 -29.30
C VAL A 25 19.71 9.55 -28.20
N LEU A 26 20.36 10.01 -27.13
CA LEU A 26 20.55 9.19 -25.94
C LEU A 26 19.14 8.82 -25.49
N ALA A 27 18.79 7.54 -25.62
CA ALA A 27 17.58 7.01 -25.05
C ALA A 27 17.61 7.40 -23.57
N GLN A 28 16.64 8.20 -23.15
CA GLN A 28 16.42 8.44 -21.74
C GLN A 28 16.21 7.05 -21.12
N GLU A 29 17.12 6.60 -20.26
CA GLU A 29 16.93 5.33 -19.57
C GLU A 29 15.59 5.43 -18.83
N ASP A 30 14.69 4.53 -19.20
CA ASP A 30 13.33 4.53 -18.67
C ASP A 30 13.41 3.99 -17.23
N VAL A 31 13.39 4.89 -16.25
CA VAL A 31 13.41 4.54 -14.83
C VAL A 31 12.08 3.85 -14.50
N SER A 32 12.12 2.53 -14.41
CA SER A 32 10.94 1.71 -14.12
C SER A 32 10.94 1.29 -12.65
N LEU A 33 10.35 2.14 -11.80
CA LEU A 33 10.17 1.87 -10.38
C LEU A 33 8.69 1.63 -10.07
N THR A 34 8.41 0.66 -9.20
CA THR A 34 7.06 0.35 -8.73
C THR A 34 7.04 0.30 -7.20
N ILE A 35 6.05 0.94 -6.58
CA ILE A 35 5.75 0.74 -5.16
C ILE A 35 4.88 -0.51 -5.03
N THR A 36 5.46 -1.59 -4.49
CA THR A 36 4.83 -2.92 -4.44
C THR A 36 4.06 -3.17 -3.15
N SER A 37 4.38 -2.44 -2.08
CA SER A 37 3.68 -2.52 -0.80
C SER A 37 3.70 -1.16 -0.11
N VAL A 38 2.61 -0.88 0.61
CA VAL A 38 2.45 0.26 1.52
C VAL A 38 1.85 -0.33 2.80
N ASN A 39 2.56 -0.22 3.92
CA ASN A 39 2.13 -0.73 5.21
C ASN A 39 2.00 0.43 6.19
N SER A 40 0.75 0.75 6.55
CA SER A 40 0.40 1.78 7.52
C SER A 40 0.61 1.35 8.98
N GLU A 41 0.50 0.05 9.25
CA GLU A 41 0.64 -0.46 10.64
C GLU A 41 2.11 -0.48 11.05
N GLU A 42 3.01 -0.75 10.10
CA GLU A 42 4.45 -0.80 10.29
C GLU A 42 5.18 0.40 9.65
N GLU A 43 4.44 1.38 9.10
CA GLU A 43 4.97 2.67 8.64
C GLU A 43 6.12 2.58 7.61
N TYR A 44 5.96 1.73 6.59
CA TYR A 44 6.91 1.61 5.48
C TYR A 44 6.29 1.41 4.11
N VAL A 45 7.11 1.62 3.08
CA VAL A 45 6.84 1.27 1.68
C VAL A 45 7.91 0.33 1.14
N VAL A 46 7.56 -0.46 0.13
CA VAL A 46 8.52 -1.30 -0.61
C VAL A 46 8.60 -0.83 -2.05
N ILE A 47 9.79 -0.41 -2.48
CA ILE A 47 10.06 0.09 -3.83
C ILE A 47 10.86 -0.97 -4.57
N LYS A 48 10.41 -1.33 -5.77
CA LYS A 48 11.07 -2.31 -6.64
C LYS A 48 11.55 -1.64 -7.92
N ASN A 49 12.76 -1.98 -8.33
CA ASN A 49 13.27 -1.67 -9.65
C ASN A 49 12.85 -2.78 -10.64
N GLU A 50 11.95 -2.44 -11.56
CA GLU A 50 11.48 -3.32 -12.63
C GLU A 50 12.16 -3.02 -13.98
N GLY A 51 13.09 -2.07 -13.99
CA GLY A 51 13.90 -1.72 -15.15
C GLY A 51 14.98 -2.76 -15.46
N SER A 52 15.83 -2.45 -16.43
CA SER A 52 16.94 -3.31 -16.85
C SER A 52 18.30 -2.88 -16.29
N SER A 53 18.40 -1.70 -15.68
CA SER A 53 19.63 -1.13 -15.09
C SER A 53 19.44 -0.80 -13.62
N THR A 54 20.56 -0.72 -12.87
CA THR A 54 20.56 -0.21 -11.49
C THR A 54 20.09 1.23 -11.47
N VAL A 55 19.18 1.55 -10.54
CA VAL A 55 18.69 2.91 -10.32
C VAL A 55 19.40 3.50 -9.12
N ASP A 56 20.05 4.66 -9.30
CA ASP A 56 20.54 5.50 -8.21
C ASP A 56 19.45 6.47 -7.78
N LEU A 57 19.03 6.35 -6.52
CA LEU A 57 18.02 7.18 -5.88
C LEU A 57 18.62 8.39 -5.15
N SER A 58 19.92 8.62 -5.22
CA SER A 58 20.55 9.80 -4.59
C SER A 58 19.82 11.09 -4.97
N GLY A 59 19.28 11.79 -3.97
CA GLY A 59 18.55 13.04 -4.20
C GLY A 59 17.12 12.90 -4.71
N TYR A 60 16.64 11.68 -4.98
CA TYR A 60 15.22 11.45 -5.20
C TYR A 60 14.45 11.77 -3.91
N ILE A 61 13.14 11.96 -4.06
CA ILE A 61 12.27 12.36 -2.96
C ILE A 61 11.25 11.24 -2.74
N MET A 62 11.16 10.78 -1.50
CA MET A 62 10.04 10.00 -0.99
C MET A 62 9.00 10.96 -0.43
N GLU A 63 7.79 10.93 -0.96
CA GLU A 63 6.65 11.72 -0.48
C GLU A 63 5.63 10.76 0.12
N PHE A 64 5.47 10.80 1.43
CA PHE A 64 4.56 9.89 2.15
C PHE A 64 3.09 10.33 2.10
N GLU A 65 2.83 11.60 1.79
CA GLU A 65 1.49 12.14 1.59
C GLU A 65 1.41 12.99 0.30
N TYR A 66 1.49 12.31 -0.84
CA TYR A 66 1.41 12.89 -2.18
C TYR A 66 -0.01 13.39 -2.51
N LYS A 67 -0.34 14.58 -2.02
CA LYS A 67 -1.62 15.28 -2.26
C LYS A 67 -1.39 16.80 -2.44
N PRO A 68 -2.31 17.53 -3.08
CA PRO A 68 -2.21 18.98 -3.17
C PRO A 68 -2.19 19.64 -1.78
N ASN A 69 -1.25 20.57 -1.58
CA ASN A 69 -1.10 21.40 -0.37
C ASN A 69 -0.73 20.64 0.93
N VAL A 70 -0.27 19.39 0.81
CA VAL A 70 0.33 18.63 1.90
C VAL A 70 1.64 18.06 1.39
N SER A 71 2.68 18.06 2.22
CA SER A 71 3.96 17.46 1.87
C SER A 71 4.60 16.84 3.11
N GLN A 72 5.02 15.60 2.92
CA GLN A 72 5.83 14.80 3.83
C GLN A 72 7.00 14.26 3.01
N ASP A 73 7.76 15.17 2.40
CA ASP A 73 8.88 14.86 1.55
C ASP A 73 10.16 14.56 2.35
N LYS A 74 10.87 13.51 1.94
CA LYS A 74 12.20 13.17 2.45
C LYS A 74 13.10 12.79 1.30
N THR A 75 14.31 13.35 1.31
CA THR A 75 15.30 13.09 0.27
C THR A 75 16.07 11.82 0.57
N PHE A 76 16.15 10.91 -0.39
CA PHE A 76 16.97 9.72 -0.31
C PHE A 76 18.46 10.10 -0.13
N PRO A 77 19.18 9.44 0.78
CA PRO A 77 20.60 9.73 1.00
C PRO A 77 21.44 9.36 -0.21
N SER A 78 22.62 9.98 -0.31
CA SER A 78 23.57 9.64 -1.38
C SER A 78 24.01 8.18 -1.30
N GLY A 79 24.10 7.53 -2.46
CA GLY A 79 24.48 6.13 -2.58
C GLY A 79 23.33 5.14 -2.38
N THR A 80 22.09 5.58 -2.19
CA THR A 80 20.94 4.67 -2.22
C THR A 80 20.72 4.16 -3.64
N THR A 81 20.96 2.87 -3.86
CA THR A 81 20.77 2.24 -5.17
C THR A 81 19.83 1.04 -5.09
N ILE A 82 19.06 0.79 -6.14
CA ILE A 82 18.28 -0.43 -6.31
C ILE A 82 18.77 -1.15 -7.57
N GLU A 83 19.40 -2.30 -7.40
CA GLU A 83 19.78 -3.16 -8.52
C GLU A 83 18.57 -3.66 -9.31
N THR A 84 18.78 -4.02 -10.57
CA THR A 84 17.76 -4.59 -11.44
C THR A 84 17.01 -5.76 -10.78
N GLY A 85 15.69 -5.65 -10.70
CA GLY A 85 14.82 -6.68 -10.13
C GLY A 85 14.77 -6.73 -8.60
N GLN A 86 15.61 -5.94 -7.91
CA GLN A 86 15.64 -5.89 -6.45
C GLN A 86 14.60 -4.90 -5.89
N SER A 87 14.41 -4.96 -4.57
CA SER A 87 13.55 -4.05 -3.83
C SER A 87 14.25 -3.53 -2.60
N ILE A 88 13.84 -2.36 -2.14
CA ILE A 88 14.23 -1.80 -0.85
C ILE A 88 12.99 -1.52 -0.01
N VAL A 89 13.16 -1.61 1.31
CA VAL A 89 12.18 -1.21 2.33
C VAL A 89 12.54 0.19 2.80
N VAL A 90 11.59 1.11 2.69
CA VAL A 90 11.74 2.52 3.09
C VAL A 90 10.76 2.81 4.22
N ALA A 91 11.28 2.98 5.44
CA ALA A 91 10.51 3.30 6.62
C ALA A 91 10.40 4.81 6.82
N SER A 92 9.24 5.28 7.30
CA SER A 92 9.03 6.69 7.61
C SER A 92 9.80 7.15 8.84
N GLY A 93 10.08 6.25 9.78
CA GLY A 93 10.66 6.55 11.09
C GLY A 93 9.67 6.58 12.24
N ALA A 94 8.37 6.65 11.94
CA ALA A 94 7.29 6.67 12.92
C ALA A 94 7.23 5.39 13.78
N VAL A 95 7.63 4.26 13.18
CA VAL A 95 7.76 2.95 13.83
C VAL A 95 9.13 2.37 13.46
N ASP A 96 9.77 1.66 14.40
CA ASP A 96 11.01 0.94 14.14
C ASP A 96 10.76 -0.26 13.22
N VAL A 97 11.41 -0.28 12.06
CA VAL A 97 11.29 -1.32 11.04
C VAL A 97 12.62 -2.04 10.93
N ALA A 98 12.70 -3.23 11.53
CA ALA A 98 13.94 -3.98 11.72
C ALA A 98 14.73 -4.29 10.43
N ASN A 99 14.09 -4.31 9.26
CA ASN A 99 14.71 -4.61 7.97
C ASN A 99 14.58 -3.45 6.97
N ALA A 100 14.50 -2.20 7.45
CA ALA A 100 14.52 -1.05 6.56
C ALA A 100 15.92 -0.84 5.96
N ASP A 101 15.98 -0.66 4.64
CA ASP A 101 17.20 -0.26 3.94
C ASP A 101 17.42 1.26 4.08
N VAL A 102 16.32 2.01 4.13
CA VAL A 102 16.30 3.45 4.38
C VAL A 102 15.26 3.74 5.44
N THR A 103 15.66 4.45 6.49
CA THR A 103 14.75 4.96 7.52
C THR A 103 14.86 6.47 7.55
N PHE A 104 13.72 7.14 7.38
CA PHE A 104 13.64 8.58 7.61
C PHE A 104 13.34 8.87 9.08
N ASP A 105 13.50 10.13 9.46
CA ASP A 105 13.40 10.65 10.82
C ASP A 105 12.10 11.45 11.00
N TYR A 106 10.96 10.81 10.80
CA TYR A 106 9.69 11.32 11.33
C TYR A 106 9.48 10.82 12.75
N ASP A 107 9.42 11.75 13.71
CA ASP A 107 9.08 11.46 15.11
C ASP A 107 7.55 11.41 15.34
N ASP A 108 6.75 11.73 14.31
CA ASP A 108 5.29 11.66 14.37
C ASP A 108 4.83 10.22 14.12
N TYR A 109 3.83 9.78 14.87
CA TYR A 109 3.35 8.39 14.86
C TYR A 109 2.37 8.08 13.72
N GLU A 110 2.03 9.07 12.90
CA GLU A 110 0.96 8.98 11.92
C GLU A 110 1.36 9.51 10.53
N VAL A 111 2.40 8.94 9.93
CA VAL A 111 2.87 9.35 8.58
C VAL A 111 2.05 8.66 7.48
N ILE A 112 1.85 7.34 7.56
CA ILE A 112 1.02 6.57 6.61
C ILE A 112 -0.22 6.06 7.36
N ASN A 113 -1.17 6.95 7.68
CA ASN A 113 -2.20 6.62 8.68
C ASN A 113 -3.61 6.37 8.11
N ASN A 114 -3.86 6.59 6.81
CA ASN A 114 -5.23 6.53 6.30
C ASN A 114 -5.38 6.08 4.83
N GLU A 115 -6.60 5.67 4.45
CA GLU A 115 -6.98 5.23 3.09
C GLU A 115 -6.83 6.31 2.01
N SER A 116 -6.77 7.57 2.39
CA SER A 116 -6.55 8.66 1.44
C SER A 116 -5.08 8.84 1.09
N ASP A 117 -4.14 8.34 1.91
CA ASP A 117 -2.72 8.52 1.70
C ASP A 117 -2.24 7.88 0.41
N GLN A 118 -1.50 8.70 -0.33
CA GLN A 118 -0.86 8.33 -1.56
C GLN A 118 0.62 8.57 -1.34
N VAL A 119 1.42 7.53 -1.55
CA VAL A 119 2.87 7.63 -1.48
C VAL A 119 3.43 7.79 -2.88
N ALA A 120 4.53 8.52 -3.02
CA ALA A 120 5.21 8.71 -4.29
C ALA A 120 6.73 8.76 -4.15
N VAL A 121 7.40 8.33 -5.21
CA VAL A 121 8.83 8.57 -5.43
C VAL A 121 8.93 9.58 -6.55
N LEU A 122 9.68 10.66 -6.33
CA LEU A 122 9.90 11.72 -7.28
C LEU A 122 11.38 11.84 -7.61
N THR A 123 11.70 12.18 -8.85
CA THR A 123 13.03 12.67 -9.23
C THR A 123 13.40 13.95 -8.46
N PRO A 124 14.68 14.32 -8.40
CA PRO A 124 15.10 15.60 -7.81
C PRO A 124 14.43 16.83 -8.44
N GLY A 125 13.97 16.72 -9.69
CA GLY A 125 13.21 17.77 -10.39
C GLY A 125 11.70 17.77 -10.10
N GLY A 126 11.22 16.89 -9.22
CA GLY A 126 9.80 16.81 -8.84
C GLY A 126 8.90 15.97 -9.76
N ASN A 127 9.45 15.30 -10.77
CA ASN A 127 8.66 14.38 -11.60
C ASN A 127 8.41 13.07 -10.85
N VAL A 128 7.16 12.60 -10.83
CA VAL A 128 6.79 11.31 -10.24
C VAL A 128 7.31 10.16 -11.09
N VAL A 129 8.04 9.22 -10.47
CA VAL A 129 8.52 7.99 -11.10
C VAL A 129 7.80 6.74 -10.60
N ALA A 130 7.25 6.78 -9.38
CA ALA A 130 6.40 5.73 -8.85
C ALA A 130 5.36 6.34 -7.90
N SER A 131 4.16 5.78 -7.85
CA SER A 131 3.19 6.13 -6.79
C SER A 131 2.26 4.97 -6.49
N ALA A 132 1.75 4.91 -5.27
CA ALA A 132 0.75 3.96 -4.84
C ALA A 132 -0.18 4.60 -3.81
N ARG A 133 -1.43 4.15 -3.79
CA ARG A 133 -2.35 4.47 -2.70
C ARG A 133 -2.23 3.39 -1.64
N TYR A 134 -2.33 3.79 -0.38
CA TYR A 134 -2.64 2.81 0.65
C TYR A 134 -3.94 2.10 0.27
N ARG A 135 -3.89 0.77 0.23
CA ARG A 135 -5.07 -0.07 0.08
C ARG A 135 -5.12 -0.94 1.31
N LEU A 136 -6.09 -0.70 2.18
CA LEU A 136 -6.46 -1.68 3.20
C LEU A 136 -6.60 -3.03 2.50
N LYS A 137 -5.73 -3.99 2.82
CA LYS A 137 -6.05 -5.37 2.48
C LYS A 137 -7.34 -5.67 3.24
N PRO A 138 -8.39 -6.22 2.60
CA PRO A 138 -9.56 -6.65 3.33
C PRO A 138 -9.08 -7.64 4.38
N GLN A 139 -9.12 -7.24 5.66
CA GLN A 139 -8.73 -8.12 6.75
C GLN A 139 -9.50 -9.41 6.57
N LYS A 140 -8.79 -10.55 6.48
CA LYS A 140 -9.42 -11.86 6.52
C LYS A 140 -10.23 -11.88 7.81
N ARG A 141 -11.55 -11.69 7.72
CA ARG A 141 -12.46 -11.76 8.85
C ARG A 141 -12.15 -13.06 9.57
N LEU A 142 -11.45 -12.96 10.71
CA LEU A 142 -11.25 -14.07 11.61
C LEU A 142 -12.65 -14.48 12.02
N ARG A 143 -13.15 -15.57 11.43
CA ARG A 143 -14.43 -16.14 11.85
C ARG A 143 -14.21 -16.62 13.28
N LEU A 144 -14.49 -15.75 14.26
CA LEU A 144 -14.69 -16.17 15.65
C LEU A 144 -15.81 -17.20 15.60
N ARG A 145 -15.43 -18.48 15.67
CA ARG A 145 -16.37 -19.55 15.96
C ARG A 145 -16.76 -19.37 17.43
N THR A 146 -17.79 -18.56 17.66
CA THR A 146 -18.46 -18.46 18.95
C THR A 146 -18.94 -19.86 19.31
N ARG A 147 -18.20 -20.54 20.19
CA ARG A 147 -18.67 -21.78 20.84
C ARG A 147 -19.75 -21.38 21.81
N LEU A 148 -20.98 -21.28 21.32
CA LEU A 148 -22.15 -21.11 22.17
C LEU A 148 -22.42 -22.46 22.87
N ARG A 149 -21.81 -22.66 24.04
CA ARG A 149 -22.25 -23.68 25.00
C ARG A 149 -23.59 -23.22 25.58
N LEU A 150 -24.69 -23.58 24.92
CA LEU A 150 -26.01 -23.50 25.54
C LEU A 150 -26.15 -24.63 26.56
N ARG A 151 -25.75 -24.34 27.80
CA ARG A 151 -26.32 -24.98 28.99
C ARG A 151 -27.69 -24.34 29.23
N THR A 152 -28.76 -25.04 28.86
CA THR A 152 -30.09 -24.75 29.41
C THR A 152 -30.78 -26.06 29.76
N LYS A 153 -30.82 -26.33 31.07
CA LYS A 153 -31.81 -27.22 31.68
C LYS A 153 -33.20 -26.65 31.39
N LEU A 154 -34.10 -27.44 30.82
CA LEU A 154 -35.55 -27.33 31.00
C LEU A 154 -36.22 -28.63 30.49
N LYS A 155 -36.63 -29.49 31.43
CA LYS A 155 -37.77 -30.44 31.24
C LYS A 155 -39.08 -29.63 31.40
N PRO A 156 -40.27 -30.20 31.17
CA PRO A 156 -40.72 -31.16 30.15
C PRO A 156 -42.05 -30.67 29.49
N GLN A 157 -42.46 -31.17 28.31
CA GLN A 157 -43.89 -31.14 27.96
C GLN A 157 -44.38 -32.33 27.11
N SER A 158 -45.31 -33.04 27.75
CA SER A 158 -46.43 -33.83 27.26
C SER A 158 -46.63 -33.99 25.74
N ARG A 159 -46.68 -35.25 25.30
CA ARG A 159 -47.69 -35.69 24.34
C ARG A 159 -48.32 -37.01 24.77
N ARG A 160 -49.63 -36.91 25.05
CA ARG A 160 -50.60 -38.00 25.19
C ARG A 160 -50.64 -38.84 23.91
N ARG A 161 -50.81 -40.16 24.05
CA ARG A 161 -52.00 -40.89 23.54
C ARG A 161 -52.00 -42.39 23.86
N ARG A 162 -53.18 -42.83 24.35
CA ARG A 162 -53.85 -44.16 24.24
C ARG A 162 -53.10 -45.38 24.81
N SER A 163 -53.72 -46.38 25.45
CA SER A 163 -55.11 -46.79 25.63
C SER A 163 -55.14 -48.05 26.53
N LYS A 164 -56.33 -48.39 27.08
CA LYS A 164 -56.75 -49.70 27.69
C LYS A 164 -56.29 -49.93 29.14
N LYS A 165 -57.08 -50.48 30.08
CA LYS A 165 -58.45 -51.03 30.14
C LYS A 165 -58.69 -51.45 31.62
N THR A 166 -59.96 -51.55 32.06
CA THR A 166 -60.46 -52.41 33.19
C THR A 166 -60.08 -51.94 34.63
N THR A 167 -60.87 -51.97 35.71
CA THR A 167 -62.22 -52.48 36.07
C THR A 167 -62.64 -51.84 37.42
N VAL A 168 -63.95 -51.63 37.64
CA VAL A 168 -64.85 -51.72 38.85
C VAL A 168 -64.17 -51.84 40.25
N SER A 169 -64.54 -51.11 41.32
CA SER A 169 -65.81 -51.06 42.11
C SER A 169 -65.81 -49.81 43.03
N GLU A 170 -66.90 -49.06 43.29
CA GLU A 170 -67.95 -49.29 44.33
C GLU A 170 -67.33 -49.46 45.75
N LEU A 171 -67.61 -48.75 46.86
CA LEU A 171 -68.68 -47.90 47.42
C LEU A 171 -67.96 -46.84 48.32
N GLY A 172 -68.42 -45.59 48.52
CA GLY A 172 -69.57 -45.21 49.33
C GLY A 172 -69.21 -45.10 50.83
N PHE A 173 -68.89 -43.88 51.27
CA PHE A 173 -68.75 -43.48 52.69
C PHE A 173 -69.99 -43.83 53.51
N PHE A 174 -69.81 -44.38 54.72
CA PHE A 174 -70.06 -43.73 56.02
C PHE A 174 -69.64 -44.67 57.15
#